data_AF-A0A667YQW2-F1
#
_entry.id   AF-A0A667YQW2-F1
#
_cell.length_a   1.000
_cell.length_b   1.000
_cell.length_c   1.000
_cell.angle_alpha   90.00
_cell.angle_beta   90.00
_cell.angle_gamma   90.00
#
_symmetry.space_group_name_H-M   'P 1'
#
loop_
_entity.id
_entity.type
_entity.pdbx_description
1 polymer ?
#
loop_
_entity_poly.entity_id
_entity_poly.type
_entity_poly.pdbx_seq_one_letter_code
_entity_poly.pdbx_strand_id
1 'polypeptide(L)'
;YPKRNLEGHVSKLTTWNVKGINNVVKRGKILSSLKKEGAHAAFLQETHLIFYSSFNSKSRGVAILLHKRLPFTVEKCIKDSEGRYVIISGFLYGEKLIQGCIYSPNTFEASFYSKLIAVLSSNTSPLIILGGDLNACLEPELDQHPVKSTHPSKTAIVTGALFSDLNLFDTWRILNPKVFTFFSRPHNSFSRIDYFVTSRQALERVKTCSIKAMTLK
;
A
#
# COMPACT_ATOMS: atom_id res chain seq x y z
N TYR A 1 -33.25 -6.66 2.53
CA TYR A 1 -32.36 -6.04 1.52
C TYR A 1 -31.77 -7.14 0.66
N PRO A 2 -32.00 -7.17 -0.67
CA PRO A 2 -31.45 -8.25 -1.49
C PRO A 2 -29.94 -8.05 -1.63
N LYS A 3 -29.18 -9.12 -1.36
CA LYS A 3 -27.75 -9.21 -1.63
C LYS A 3 -27.54 -8.98 -3.13
N ARG A 4 -26.88 -7.88 -3.52
CA ARG A 4 -26.41 -7.72 -4.90
C ARG A 4 -25.34 -8.79 -5.13
N ASN A 5 -25.50 -9.58 -6.19
CA ASN A 5 -24.45 -10.49 -6.66
C ASN A 5 -23.18 -9.68 -6.94
N LEU A 6 -22.15 -9.89 -6.12
CA LEU A 6 -20.78 -9.39 -6.34
C LEU A 6 -20.01 -10.27 -7.34
N GLU A 7 -20.64 -11.33 -7.84
CA GLU A 7 -20.10 -12.21 -8.88
C GLU A 7 -20.01 -11.47 -10.21
N GLY A 8 -18.86 -10.83 -10.47
CA GLY A 8 -18.53 -10.31 -11.79
C GLY A 8 -17.58 -9.11 -11.83
N HIS A 9 -17.47 -8.34 -10.74
CA HIS A 9 -16.67 -7.11 -10.76
C HIS A 9 -15.29 -7.33 -10.13
N VAL A 10 -14.25 -7.36 -10.98
CA VAL A 10 -12.85 -7.42 -10.53
C VAL A 10 -12.25 -6.02 -10.51
N SER A 11 -11.88 -5.56 -9.33
CA SER A 11 -11.12 -4.31 -9.15
C SER A 11 -9.63 -4.60 -9.09
N LYS A 12 -8.84 -3.82 -9.82
CA LYS A 12 -7.37 -3.90 -9.80
C LYS A 12 -6.80 -2.73 -9.00
N LEU A 13 -6.09 -3.02 -7.92
CA LEU A 13 -5.40 -2.04 -7.10
C LEU A 13 -3.88 -2.16 -7.35
N THR A 14 -3.16 -1.06 -7.24
CA THR A 14 -1.69 -1.04 -7.36
C THR A 14 -1.06 -0.09 -6.34
N THR A 15 0.18 -0.35 -5.94
CA THR A 15 0.94 0.50 -5.01
C THR A 15 2.33 0.75 -5.54
N TRP A 16 2.71 2.03 -5.70
CA TRP A 16 3.94 2.47 -6.36
C TRP A 16 4.63 3.57 -5.55
N ASN A 17 5.87 3.34 -5.13
CA ASN A 17 6.78 4.43 -4.76
C ASN A 17 7.26 5.13 -6.04
N VAL A 18 6.78 6.37 -6.28
CA VAL A 18 6.98 7.09 -7.54
C VAL A 18 8.18 8.02 -7.55
N LYS A 19 8.85 8.26 -6.42
CA LYS A 19 10.06 9.10 -6.30
C LYS A 19 9.93 10.48 -6.97
N GLY A 20 8.84 11.17 -6.66
CA GLY A 20 8.49 12.52 -7.10
C GLY A 20 7.69 12.56 -8.41
N ILE A 21 6.62 13.37 -8.42
CA ILE A 21 5.73 13.58 -9.59
C ILE A 21 5.56 15.04 -10.01
N ASN A 22 6.52 15.90 -9.61
CA ASN A 22 6.52 17.32 -9.98
C ASN A 22 6.80 17.55 -11.48
N ASN A 23 7.53 16.65 -12.13
CA ASN A 23 7.77 16.72 -13.56
C ASN A 23 6.50 16.29 -14.34
N VAL A 24 5.99 17.18 -15.20
CA VAL A 24 4.76 16.97 -15.98
C VAL A 24 4.85 15.73 -16.88
N VAL A 25 6.00 15.51 -17.51
CA VAL A 25 6.24 14.34 -18.39
C VAL A 25 6.21 13.06 -17.57
N LYS A 26 6.92 13.00 -16.44
CA LYS A 26 6.91 11.83 -15.54
C LYS A 26 5.50 11.54 -15.02
N ARG A 27 4.78 12.58 -14.59
CA ARG A 27 3.38 12.47 -14.16
C ARG A 27 2.48 11.91 -15.27
N GLY A 28 2.65 12.40 -16.51
CA GLY A 28 1.94 11.88 -17.69
C GLY A 28 2.25 10.39 -17.95
N LYS A 29 3.52 9.98 -17.83
CA LYS A 29 3.93 8.56 -17.96
C LYS A 29 3.30 7.69 -16.86
N ILE A 30 3.31 8.14 -15.60
CA ILE A 30 2.69 7.41 -14.48
C ILE A 30 1.20 7.18 -14.75
N LEU A 31 0.46 8.24 -15.08
CA LEU A 31 -0.98 8.13 -15.37
C LEU A 31 -1.26 7.24 -16.58
N SER A 32 -0.44 7.33 -17.63
CA SER A 32 -0.56 6.49 -18.82
C SER A 32 -0.29 5.01 -18.52
N SER A 33 0.71 4.72 -17.69
CA SER A 33 1.01 3.35 -17.25
C SER A 33 -0.10 2.78 -16.37
N LEU A 34 -0.62 3.55 -15.40
CA LEU A 34 -1.76 3.13 -14.59
C LEU A 34 -3.00 2.81 -15.44
N LYS A 35 -3.25 3.64 -16.47
CA LYS A 35 -4.34 3.41 -17.44
C LYS A 35 -4.10 2.17 -18.28
N LYS A 36 -2.90 2.00 -18.84
CA LYS A 36 -2.52 0.80 -19.63
C LYS A 36 -2.65 -0.47 -18.82
N GLU A 37 -2.35 -0.39 -17.53
CA GLU A 37 -2.48 -1.50 -16.59
C GLU A 37 -3.92 -1.79 -16.14
N GLY A 38 -4.89 -0.93 -16.46
CA GLY A 38 -6.27 -1.08 -16.00
C GLY A 38 -6.42 -0.93 -14.48
N ALA A 39 -5.57 -0.12 -13.84
CA ALA A 39 -5.67 0.16 -12.41
C ALA A 39 -6.96 0.93 -12.11
N HIS A 40 -7.73 0.43 -11.14
CA HIS A 40 -8.94 1.04 -10.62
C HIS A 40 -8.67 1.93 -9.42
N ALA A 41 -7.69 1.55 -8.58
CA ALA A 41 -7.10 2.45 -7.60
C ALA A 41 -5.57 2.31 -7.60
N ALA A 42 -4.88 3.40 -7.29
CA ALA A 42 -3.42 3.43 -7.18
C ALA A 42 -2.99 4.16 -5.90
N PHE A 43 -2.12 3.53 -5.13
CA PHE A 43 -1.51 4.06 -3.92
C PHE A 43 -0.10 4.54 -4.28
N LEU A 44 0.14 5.85 -4.20
CA LEU A 44 1.40 6.44 -4.64
C LEU A 44 2.16 6.98 -3.43
N GLN A 45 3.41 6.57 -3.24
CA GLN A 45 4.33 7.08 -2.22
C GLN A 45 5.41 7.98 -2.82
N GLU A 46 6.03 8.84 -2.02
CA GLU A 46 7.02 9.83 -2.46
C GLU A 46 6.50 10.72 -3.60
N THR A 47 5.26 11.20 -3.53
CA THR A 47 4.70 12.05 -4.59
C THR A 47 5.41 13.41 -4.70
N HIS A 48 5.95 13.93 -3.59
CA HIS A 48 6.61 15.24 -3.51
C HIS A 48 5.71 16.40 -3.97
N LEU A 49 4.38 16.20 -3.93
CA LEU A 49 3.41 17.23 -4.29
C LEU A 49 3.22 18.20 -3.14
N ILE A 50 3.60 19.45 -3.37
CA ILE A 50 3.47 20.55 -2.41
C ILE A 50 2.00 20.99 -2.21
N PHE A 51 1.14 20.75 -3.21
CA PHE A 51 -0.23 21.30 -3.23
C PHE A 51 -1.35 20.38 -2.71
N TYR A 52 -1.09 19.10 -2.43
CA TYR A 52 -2.12 18.12 -2.03
C TYR A 52 -1.93 17.51 -0.63
N SER A 53 -0.73 17.65 -0.05
CA SER A 53 -0.44 17.36 1.36
C SER A 53 0.01 18.65 2.03
N SER A 54 -0.47 18.93 3.23
CA SER A 54 -0.13 20.09 4.07
C SER A 54 1.35 20.15 4.52
N PHE A 55 2.25 19.37 3.89
CA PHE A 55 3.63 19.23 4.29
C PHE A 55 4.58 19.72 3.19
N ASN A 56 5.40 20.73 3.52
CA ASN A 56 6.29 21.46 2.62
C ASN A 56 7.65 20.74 2.38
N SER A 57 7.70 19.41 2.38
CA SER A 57 8.96 18.68 2.16
C SER A 57 9.03 18.06 0.77
N LYS A 58 10.16 18.30 0.08
CA LYS A 58 10.49 17.79 -1.25
C LYS A 58 10.73 16.26 -1.30
N SER A 59 10.44 15.52 -0.23
CA SER A 59 10.82 14.11 -0.05
C SER A 59 9.70 13.21 0.51
N ARG A 60 8.47 13.74 0.68
CA ARG A 60 7.34 13.00 1.27
C ARG A 60 6.06 13.24 0.45
N GLY A 61 4.98 12.59 0.88
CA GLY A 61 3.65 12.74 0.30
C GLY A 61 3.14 11.44 -0.27
N VAL A 62 1.94 11.06 0.15
CA VAL A 62 1.23 9.90 -0.37
C VAL A 62 -0.07 10.35 -1.06
N ALA A 63 -0.55 9.55 -2.01
CA ALA A 63 -1.83 9.79 -2.68
C ALA A 63 -2.56 8.50 -2.98
N ILE A 64 -3.90 8.57 -2.96
CA ILE A 64 -4.77 7.52 -3.51
C ILE A 64 -5.45 8.11 -4.75
N LEU A 65 -5.19 7.50 -5.91
CA LEU A 65 -5.90 7.81 -7.15
C LEU A 65 -7.02 6.79 -7.34
N LEU A 66 -8.24 7.27 -7.58
CA LEU A 66 -9.40 6.44 -7.89
C LEU A 66 -9.81 6.65 -9.35
N HIS A 67 -9.91 5.58 -10.11
CA HIS A 67 -10.40 5.65 -11.48
C HIS A 67 -11.89 6.00 -11.45
N LYS A 68 -12.34 6.91 -12.33
CA LYS A 68 -13.75 7.35 -12.43
C LYS A 68 -14.79 6.24 -12.64
N ARG A 69 -14.34 5.02 -12.97
CA ARG A 69 -15.20 3.84 -13.20
C ARG A 69 -15.30 2.94 -11.97
N LEU A 70 -14.44 3.14 -10.97
CA LEU A 70 -14.52 2.44 -9.71
C LEU A 70 -15.68 3.07 -8.92
N PRO A 71 -16.77 2.33 -8.63
CA PRO A 71 -17.90 2.88 -7.89
C PRO A 71 -17.59 2.89 -6.39
N PHE A 72 -16.63 3.74 -6.03
CA PHE A 72 -16.22 3.99 -4.65
C PHE A 72 -16.73 5.35 -4.18
N THR A 73 -17.60 5.34 -3.18
CA THR A 73 -18.07 6.56 -2.53
C THR A 73 -17.24 6.78 -1.28
N VAL A 74 -16.44 7.85 -1.24
CA VAL A 74 -15.65 8.23 -0.06
C VAL A 74 -16.59 8.79 1.02
N GLU A 75 -16.52 8.22 2.22
CA GLU A 75 -17.24 8.71 3.41
C GLU A 75 -16.31 9.55 4.30
N LYS A 76 -15.08 9.08 4.51
CA LYS A 76 -14.08 9.74 5.35
C LYS A 76 -12.71 9.68 4.68
N CYS A 77 -11.93 10.74 4.84
CA CYS A 77 -10.53 10.80 4.43
C CYS A 77 -9.68 11.30 5.61
N ILE A 78 -8.77 10.46 6.07
CA ILE A 78 -7.84 10.73 7.17
C ILE A 78 -6.45 10.89 6.55
N LYS A 79 -5.80 12.01 6.84
CA LYS A 79 -4.50 12.36 6.29
C LYS A 79 -3.51 12.55 7.42
N ASP A 80 -2.33 11.97 7.26
CA ASP A 80 -1.21 12.26 8.14
C ASP A 80 -0.69 13.69 7.91
N SER A 81 -0.37 14.38 8.99
CA SER A 81 0.14 15.75 8.94
C SER A 81 1.50 15.85 8.24
N GLU A 82 2.29 14.78 8.24
CA GLU A 82 3.62 14.71 7.61
C GLU A 82 3.59 14.05 6.23
N GLY A 83 2.39 13.74 5.72
CA GLY A 83 2.20 13.13 4.40
C GLY A 83 2.67 11.69 4.30
N ARG A 84 2.67 10.94 5.42
CA ARG A 84 3.10 9.53 5.48
C ARG A 84 1.97 8.53 5.24
N TYR A 85 0.71 8.89 5.50
CA TYR A 85 -0.41 8.05 5.11
C TYR A 85 -1.63 8.88 4.68
N VAL A 86 -2.45 8.28 3.83
CA VAL A 86 -3.82 8.70 3.53
C VAL A 86 -4.68 7.45 3.64
N ILE A 87 -5.70 7.51 4.47
CA ILE A 87 -6.66 6.42 4.69
C ILE A 87 -8.05 6.94 4.34
N ILE A 88 -8.75 6.24 3.47
CA ILE A 88 -10.13 6.54 3.08
C ILE A 88 -11.04 5.42 3.55
N SER A 89 -12.15 5.75 4.19
CA SER A 89 -13.28 4.83 4.39
C SER A 89 -14.41 5.22 3.45
N GLY A 90 -15.15 4.24 2.99
CA GLY A 90 -16.24 4.47 2.06
C GLY A 90 -16.92 3.19 1.66
N PHE A 91 -17.69 3.25 0.57
CA PHE A 91 -18.46 2.12 0.08
C PHE A 91 -18.00 1.74 -1.32
N LEU A 92 -17.58 0.48 -1.49
CA LEU A 92 -17.30 -0.12 -2.79
C LEU A 92 -18.40 -1.13 -3.11
N TYR A 93 -19.14 -0.92 -4.20
CA TYR A 93 -20.30 -1.76 -4.55
C TYR A 93 -21.35 -1.89 -3.41
N GLY A 94 -21.46 -0.88 -2.55
CA GLY A 94 -22.38 -0.87 -1.40
C GLY A 94 -21.83 -1.54 -0.14
N GLU A 95 -20.61 -2.07 -0.14
CA GLU A 95 -19.96 -2.62 1.05
C GLU A 95 -18.94 -1.66 1.63
N LYS A 96 -18.94 -1.53 2.96
CA LYS A 96 -17.99 -0.66 3.67
C LYS A 96 -16.57 -1.21 3.52
N LEU A 97 -15.66 -0.36 3.09
CA LEU A 97 -14.26 -0.69 2.81
C LEU A 97 -13.36 0.44 3.30
N ILE A 98 -12.25 0.07 3.93
CA ILE A 98 -11.14 0.97 4.24
C ILE A 98 -9.99 0.70 3.28
N GLN A 99 -9.48 1.76 2.64
CA GLN A 99 -8.30 1.72 1.79
C GLN A 99 -7.25 2.69 2.33
N GLY A 100 -5.99 2.25 2.43
CA GLY A 100 -4.91 3.08 2.95
C GLY A 100 -3.64 3.02 2.11
N CYS A 101 -3.06 4.18 1.82
CA CYS A 101 -1.73 4.32 1.25
C CYS A 101 -0.76 4.72 2.37
N ILE A 102 0.25 3.89 2.64
CA ILE A 102 1.20 4.09 3.75
C ILE A 102 2.62 4.25 3.20
N TYR A 103 3.38 5.17 3.78
CA TYR A 103 4.80 5.35 3.57
C TYR A 103 5.49 5.44 4.93
N SER A 104 5.99 4.31 5.43
CA SER A 104 6.65 4.27 6.73
C SER A 104 7.97 5.03 6.71
N PRO A 105 8.40 5.59 7.84
CA PRO A 105 9.73 6.17 7.97
C PRO A 105 10.87 5.16 7.72
N ASN A 106 11.99 5.64 7.16
CA ASN A 106 13.21 4.83 6.95
C ASN A 106 13.86 4.39 8.27
N THR A 107 13.65 5.16 9.33
CA THR A 107 14.10 4.89 10.70
C THR A 107 12.89 4.74 11.60
N PHE A 108 12.95 3.85 12.59
CA PHE A 108 11.82 3.66 13.50
C PHE A 108 11.41 4.97 14.21
N GLU A 109 10.16 5.38 14.03
CA GLU A 109 9.55 6.53 14.70
C GLU A 109 8.31 6.08 15.48
N ALA A 110 8.41 6.03 16.81
CA ALA A 110 7.31 5.53 17.66
C ALA A 110 6.02 6.34 17.49
N SER A 111 6.13 7.67 17.38
CA SER A 111 5.00 8.58 17.19
C SER A 111 4.20 8.29 15.91
N PHE A 112 4.88 7.94 14.82
CA PHE A 112 4.24 7.53 13.56
C PHE A 112 3.39 6.27 13.77
N TYR A 113 3.98 5.22 14.36
CA TYR A 113 3.28 3.95 14.59
C TYR A 113 2.13 4.08 15.57
N SER A 114 2.30 4.82 16.68
CA SER A 114 1.21 5.08 17.63
C SER A 114 0.03 5.81 16.98
N LYS A 115 0.29 6.82 16.14
CA LYS A 115 -0.76 7.52 15.38
C LYS A 115 -1.45 6.58 14.41
N LEU A 116 -0.68 5.80 13.65
CA LEU A 116 -1.22 4.87 12.65
C LEU A 116 -2.10 3.78 13.30
N ILE A 117 -1.64 3.19 14.41
CA ILE A 117 -2.41 2.24 15.22
C ILE A 117 -3.71 2.89 15.70
N ALA A 118 -3.64 4.08 16.31
CA ALA A 118 -4.84 4.78 16.79
C ALA A 118 -5.86 5.06 15.67
N VAL A 119 -5.38 5.46 14.49
CA VAL A 119 -6.23 5.69 13.31
C VAL A 119 -6.87 4.38 12.84
N LEU A 120 -6.10 3.30 12.70
CA LEU A 120 -6.65 2.03 12.20
C LEU A 120 -7.57 1.36 13.22
N SER A 121 -7.26 1.41 14.51
CA SER A 121 -8.10 0.83 15.57
C SER A 121 -9.41 1.62 15.78
N SER A 122 -9.41 2.94 15.55
CA SER A 122 -10.63 3.76 15.66
C SER A 122 -11.52 3.72 14.42
N ASN A 123 -11.05 3.13 13.31
CA ASN A 123 -11.80 3.01 12.07
C ASN A 123 -11.84 1.54 11.67
N THR A 124 -12.86 0.82 12.12
CA THR A 124 -13.00 -0.60 11.84
C THR A 124 -13.88 -0.84 10.60
N SER A 125 -13.48 -1.84 9.82
CA SER A 125 -14.23 -2.36 8.70
C SER A 125 -13.87 -3.84 8.55
N PRO A 126 -14.83 -4.72 8.20
CA PRO A 126 -14.49 -6.10 7.87
C PRO A 126 -13.58 -6.18 6.64
N LEU A 127 -13.66 -5.20 5.74
CA LEU A 127 -12.82 -5.08 4.55
C LEU A 127 -11.82 -3.94 4.75
N ILE A 128 -10.55 -4.30 4.85
CA ILE A 128 -9.42 -3.37 4.94
C ILE A 128 -8.40 -3.77 3.87
N ILE A 129 -7.95 -2.80 3.09
CA ILE A 129 -6.85 -2.94 2.13
C ILE A 129 -5.86 -1.81 2.38
N LEU A 130 -4.70 -2.12 2.92
CA LEU A 130 -3.59 -1.20 3.04
C LEU A 130 -2.55 -1.56 1.99
N GLY A 131 -1.88 -0.56 1.42
CA GLY A 131 -0.73 -0.81 0.60
C GLY A 131 0.25 0.35 0.62
N GLY A 132 1.50 0.04 0.32
CA GLY A 132 2.54 1.04 0.30
C GLY A 132 3.90 0.50 0.67
N ASP A 133 4.82 1.45 0.83
CA ASP A 133 6.21 1.20 1.16
C ASP A 133 6.36 1.30 2.68
N LEU A 134 6.59 0.14 3.31
CA LEU A 134 6.70 0.02 4.75
C LEU A 134 8.14 0.19 5.25
N ASN A 135 9.11 0.41 4.34
CA ASN A 135 10.53 0.56 4.66
C ASN A 135 11.06 -0.54 5.62
N ALA A 136 10.49 -1.74 5.53
CA ALA A 136 10.83 -2.86 6.38
C ALA A 136 10.65 -4.18 5.62
N CYS A 137 11.62 -5.06 5.79
CA CYS A 137 11.48 -6.47 5.42
C CYS A 137 10.92 -7.21 6.63
N LEU A 138 9.69 -7.70 6.50
CA LEU A 138 8.96 -8.33 7.60
C LEU A 138 9.53 -9.71 7.93
N GLU A 139 9.99 -10.42 6.89
CA GLU A 139 10.66 -11.71 7.00
C GLU A 139 12.04 -11.60 6.33
N PRO A 140 13.09 -11.13 7.02
CA PRO A 140 14.38 -10.80 6.40
C PRO A 140 14.97 -11.91 5.52
N GLU A 141 14.82 -13.17 5.93
CA GLU A 141 15.32 -14.33 5.19
C GLU A 141 14.58 -14.57 3.85
N LEU A 142 13.33 -14.14 3.74
CA LEU A 142 12.50 -14.32 2.54
C LEU A 142 12.32 -13.04 1.72
N ASP A 143 12.57 -11.90 2.35
CA ASP A 143 12.35 -10.56 1.81
C ASP A 143 13.64 -9.86 1.44
N GLN A 144 14.82 -10.37 1.81
CA GLN A 144 16.11 -9.78 1.46
C GLN A 144 17.09 -10.79 0.85
N HIS A 145 17.80 -10.35 -0.18
CA HIS A 145 18.98 -11.03 -0.68
C HIS A 145 20.09 -9.99 -0.93
N PRO A 146 21.36 -10.26 -0.62
CA PRO A 146 21.74 -11.22 0.41
C PRO A 146 21.08 -10.84 1.74
N VAL A 147 20.83 -11.83 2.60
CA VAL A 147 20.28 -11.59 3.94
C VAL A 147 21.31 -10.76 4.71
N LYS A 148 20.95 -9.52 5.08
CA LYS A 148 21.84 -8.63 5.86
C LYS A 148 21.81 -8.95 7.35
N SER A 149 20.67 -9.44 7.83
CA SER A 149 20.39 -9.82 9.22
C SER A 149 19.24 -10.83 9.20
N THR A 150 19.33 -11.87 10.01
CA THR A 150 18.21 -12.81 10.24
C THR A 150 17.18 -12.23 11.21
N HIS A 151 17.58 -11.29 12.06
CA HIS A 151 16.69 -10.63 13.00
C HIS A 151 15.90 -9.49 12.31
N PRO A 152 14.56 -9.46 12.47
CA PRO A 152 13.74 -8.36 12.00
C PRO A 152 14.13 -7.03 12.66
N SER A 153 14.07 -5.94 11.88
CA SER A 153 14.26 -4.60 12.43
C SER A 153 13.16 -4.23 13.42
N LYS A 154 13.39 -3.21 14.28
CA LYS A 154 12.34 -2.69 15.17
C LYS A 154 11.09 -2.25 14.40
N THR A 155 11.28 -1.63 13.23
CA THR A 155 10.21 -1.27 12.29
C THR A 155 9.42 -2.50 11.84
N ALA A 156 10.11 -3.60 11.48
CA ALA A 156 9.46 -4.86 11.10
C ALA A 156 8.68 -5.50 12.25
N ILE A 157 9.24 -5.52 13.46
CA ILE A 157 8.58 -6.07 14.66
C ILE A 157 7.28 -5.33 14.95
N VAL A 158 7.32 -3.99 15.01
CA VAL A 158 6.13 -3.18 15.32
C VAL A 158 5.10 -3.25 14.18
N THR A 159 5.55 -3.34 12.93
CA THR A 159 4.66 -3.55 11.78
C THR A 159 3.98 -4.93 11.85
N GLY A 160 4.71 -5.98 12.21
CA GLY A 160 4.17 -7.31 12.42
C GLY A 160 3.15 -7.36 13.57
N ALA A 161 3.45 -6.68 14.68
CA ALA A 161 2.51 -6.54 15.80
C ALA A 161 1.22 -5.83 15.38
N LEU A 162 1.33 -4.69 14.67
CA LEU A 162 0.19 -3.98 14.08
C LEU A 162 -0.68 -4.91 13.20
N PHE A 163 -0.04 -5.75 12.38
CA PHE A 163 -0.78 -6.68 11.52
C PHE A 163 -1.50 -7.74 12.33
N SER A 164 -0.84 -8.31 13.33
CA SER A 164 -1.43 -9.29 14.24
C SER A 164 -2.63 -8.70 14.98
N ASP A 165 -2.46 -7.52 15.60
CA ASP A 165 -3.50 -6.86 16.41
C ASP A 165 -4.75 -6.51 15.59
N LEU A 166 -4.57 -6.16 14.32
CA LEU A 166 -5.66 -5.80 13.42
C LEU A 166 -6.14 -6.96 12.54
N ASN A 167 -5.62 -8.17 12.75
CA ASN A 167 -5.93 -9.35 11.94
C ASN A 167 -5.76 -9.08 10.43
N LEU A 168 -4.64 -8.45 10.10
CA LEU A 168 -4.20 -8.10 8.76
C LEU A 168 -3.13 -9.07 8.29
N PHE A 169 -3.10 -9.31 6.99
CA PHE A 169 -2.28 -10.33 6.38
C PHE A 169 -1.51 -9.79 5.19
N ASP A 170 -0.24 -10.15 5.07
CA ASP A 170 0.55 -9.92 3.86
C ASP A 170 -0.07 -10.69 2.68
N THR A 171 -0.77 -9.94 1.82
CA THR A 171 -1.54 -10.51 0.72
C THR A 171 -0.65 -11.23 -0.29
N TRP A 172 0.55 -10.68 -0.55
CA TRP A 172 1.45 -11.26 -1.54
C TRP A 172 2.05 -12.57 -1.02
N ARG A 173 2.53 -12.59 0.23
CA ARG A 173 3.15 -13.78 0.83
C ARG A 173 2.17 -14.94 0.92
N ILE A 174 0.91 -14.70 1.30
CA ILE A 174 -0.10 -15.76 1.38
C ILE A 174 -0.43 -16.35 0.01
N LEU A 175 -0.52 -15.52 -1.03
CA LEU A 175 -0.84 -15.99 -2.38
C LEU A 175 0.37 -16.58 -3.12
N ASN A 176 1.59 -16.29 -2.67
CA ASN A 176 2.84 -16.70 -3.30
C ASN A 176 3.82 -17.35 -2.30
N PRO A 177 3.42 -18.36 -1.51
CA PRO A 177 4.22 -18.87 -0.39
C PRO A 177 5.52 -19.55 -0.85
N LYS A 178 5.55 -20.08 -2.08
CA LYS A 178 6.69 -20.79 -2.67
C LYS A 178 7.61 -19.91 -3.51
N VAL A 179 7.31 -18.61 -3.63
CA VAL A 179 8.09 -17.69 -4.44
C VAL A 179 9.07 -16.97 -3.53
N PHE A 180 10.35 -17.34 -3.63
CA PHE A 180 11.43 -16.47 -3.14
C PHE A 180 11.41 -15.19 -3.97
N THR A 181 11.51 -14.04 -3.29
CA THR A 181 11.30 -12.74 -3.91
C THR A 181 12.43 -12.42 -4.91
N PHE A 182 12.13 -12.61 -6.19
CA PHE A 182 12.71 -11.96 -7.39
C PHE A 182 14.22 -11.57 -7.36
N PHE A 183 15.05 -12.32 -8.10
CA PHE A 183 16.45 -11.99 -8.38
C PHE A 183 16.59 -10.83 -9.39
N SER A 184 17.23 -9.72 -9.01
CA SER A 184 17.61 -8.63 -9.93
C SER A 184 19.11 -8.68 -10.26
N ARG A 185 19.43 -8.83 -11.56
CA ARG A 185 20.79 -8.96 -12.09
C ARG A 185 21.73 -7.74 -11.94
N PRO A 186 21.28 -6.47 -11.87
CA PRO A 186 22.22 -5.34 -11.83
C PRO A 186 22.88 -5.04 -10.47
N HIS A 187 22.30 -5.50 -9.35
CA HIS A 187 22.77 -5.11 -8.00
C HIS A 187 23.06 -6.28 -7.06
N ASN A 188 22.82 -7.54 -7.49
CA ASN A 188 22.96 -8.76 -6.68
C ASN A 188 22.25 -8.69 -5.30
N SER A 189 21.35 -7.72 -5.13
CA SER A 189 20.56 -7.52 -3.93
C SER A 189 19.12 -7.19 -4.25
N PHE A 190 18.21 -7.68 -3.43
CA PHE A 190 16.78 -7.45 -3.51
C PHE A 190 16.23 -7.25 -2.10
N SER A 191 15.24 -6.36 -1.94
CA SER A 191 14.51 -6.17 -0.70
C SER A 191 13.03 -5.95 -0.99
N ARG A 192 12.14 -6.73 -0.38
CA ARG A 192 10.71 -6.50 -0.42
C ARG A 192 10.31 -5.56 0.72
N ILE A 193 9.96 -4.34 0.36
CA ILE A 193 9.52 -3.30 1.30
C ILE A 193 8.15 -2.71 0.92
N ASP A 194 7.68 -2.98 -0.29
CA ASP A 194 6.33 -2.64 -0.76
C ASP A 194 5.36 -3.80 -0.50
N TYR A 195 4.21 -3.49 0.10
CA TYR A 195 3.22 -4.48 0.50
C TYR A 195 1.82 -4.10 0.08
N PHE A 196 1.01 -5.12 -0.17
CA PHE A 196 -0.42 -5.06 0.09
C PHE A 196 -0.71 -5.89 1.34
N VAL A 197 -1.53 -5.33 2.22
CA VAL A 197 -1.91 -5.94 3.49
C VAL A 197 -3.42 -5.85 3.61
N THR A 198 -4.07 -6.97 3.88
CA THR A 198 -5.53 -7.08 3.83
C THR A 198 -6.11 -7.72 5.07
N SER A 199 -7.31 -7.32 5.47
CA SER A 199 -8.09 -8.09 6.44
C SER A 199 -8.46 -9.47 5.86
N ARG A 200 -8.80 -10.42 6.74
CA ARG A 200 -9.19 -11.79 6.32
C ARG A 200 -10.26 -11.81 5.23
N GLN A 201 -11.35 -11.05 5.41
CA GLN A 201 -12.45 -11.03 4.44
C GLN A 201 -12.05 -10.37 3.10
N ALA A 202 -11.14 -9.40 3.13
CA ALA A 202 -10.61 -8.82 1.91
C ALA A 202 -9.69 -9.83 1.19
N LEU A 203 -8.83 -10.53 1.94
CA LEU A 203 -7.91 -11.55 1.43
C LEU A 203 -8.64 -12.67 0.69
N GLU A 204 -9.74 -13.19 1.24
CA GLU A 204 -10.56 -14.25 0.64
C GLU A 204 -11.15 -13.85 -0.73
N ARG A 205 -11.17 -12.55 -1.03
CA ARG A 205 -11.67 -12.00 -2.30
C ARG A 205 -10.56 -11.63 -3.27
N VAL A 206 -9.29 -11.73 -2.85
CA VAL A 206 -8.14 -11.45 -3.72
C VAL A 206 -7.93 -12.60 -4.68
N LYS A 207 -8.08 -12.34 -5.99
CA LYS A 207 -7.83 -13.34 -7.03
C LYS A 207 -6.34 -13.57 -7.29
N THR A 208 -5.55 -12.50 -7.34
CA THR A 208 -4.12 -12.53 -7.66
C THR A 208 -3.39 -11.37 -7.00
N CYS A 209 -2.15 -11.59 -6.56
CA CYS A 209 -1.23 -10.53 -6.15
C CYS A 209 0.14 -10.78 -6.78
N SER A 210 0.70 -9.78 -7.44
CA SER A 210 1.95 -9.91 -8.22
C SER A 210 2.82 -8.67 -8.07
N ILE A 211 4.13 -8.87 -8.02
CA ILE A 211 5.13 -7.79 -8.03
C ILE A 211 5.65 -7.63 -9.46
N LYS A 212 5.76 -6.38 -9.92
CA LYS A 212 6.29 -6.06 -11.25
C LYS A 212 7.37 -4.99 -11.12
N ALA A 213 8.42 -5.10 -11.93
CA ALA A 213 9.43 -4.06 -12.04
C ALA A 213 8.80 -2.79 -12.64
N MET A 214 9.01 -1.66 -11.98
CA MET A 214 8.57 -0.36 -12.49
C MET A 214 9.51 0.07 -13.62
N THR A 215 9.05 0.02 -14.87
CA THR A 215 9.85 0.41 -16.05
C THR A 215 9.70 1.89 -16.43
N LEU A 216 9.43 2.76 -15.46
CA LEU A 216 9.29 4.20 -15.67
C LEU A 216 10.68 4.86 -15.58
N LYS A 217 11.36 5.03 -16.72
CA LYS A 217 12.52 5.93 -16.87
C LYS A 217 12.07 7.36 -17.14
#